data_AF-A0A1G2BXM3-F1
#
_entry.id   AF-A0A1G2BXM3-F1
#
_cell.length_a   1.000
_cell.length_b   1.000
_cell.length_c   1.000
_cell.angle_alpha   90.00
_cell.angle_beta   90.00
_cell.angle_gamma   90.00
#
_symmetry.space_group_name_H-M   'P 1'
#
loop_
_entity.id
_entity.type
_entity.pdbx_description
1 polymer ?
#
loop_
_entity_poly.entity_id
_entity_poly.type
_entity_poly.pdbx_seq_one_letter_code
_entity_poly.pdbx_strand_id
1 'polypeptide(L)'
;MRKDYIAIFLVVVAIILGIIFYFNGFKAENKNVLKYTAGCSSEKIDASVYGLRGDTSRIGAFISFAEVPLSGDVRTQLTELGVALKEDTWIFDYAIAEIPTESLCILAERDFVKGIFIPQTNN
;
A
#
# COMPACT_ATOMS: atom_id res chain seq x y z
N MET A 1 35.94 -40.44 19.76
CA MET A 1 36.27 -39.11 19.20
C MET A 1 36.73 -38.22 20.35
N ARG A 2 37.90 -37.58 20.23
CA ARG A 2 38.46 -36.70 21.28
C ARG A 2 37.51 -35.52 21.49
N LYS A 3 37.17 -35.19 22.74
CA LYS A 3 36.25 -34.10 23.12
C LYS A 3 36.63 -32.76 22.47
N ASP A 4 37.91 -32.58 22.18
CA ASP A 4 38.50 -31.41 21.52
C ASP A 4 37.92 -31.15 20.11
N TYR A 5 37.61 -32.21 19.35
CA TYR A 5 37.04 -32.06 18.00
C TYR A 5 35.59 -31.60 18.03
N ILE A 6 34.85 -31.97 19.08
CA ILE A 6 33.44 -31.57 19.27
C ILE A 6 33.36 -30.08 19.58
N ALA A 7 34.26 -29.58 20.43
CA ALA A 7 34.33 -28.16 20.77
C ALA A 7 34.66 -27.29 19.54
N ILE A 8 35.66 -27.71 18.74
CA ILE A 8 36.04 -27.00 17.50
C ILE A 8 34.87 -26.98 16.51
N PHE A 9 34.18 -28.11 16.34
CA PHE A 9 33.03 -28.22 15.44
C PHE A 9 31.90 -27.25 15.84
N LEU A 10 31.58 -27.16 17.14
CA LEU A 10 30.55 -26.23 17.63
C LEU A 10 30.91 -24.76 17.41
N VAL A 11 32.18 -24.39 17.59
CA VAL A 11 32.65 -23.02 17.33
C VAL A 11 32.53 -22.67 15.84
N VAL A 12 32.91 -23.59 14.96
CA VAL A 12 32.79 -23.38 13.50
C VAL A 12 31.33 -23.21 13.09
N VAL A 13 30.42 -24.04 13.61
CA VAL A 13 28.97 -23.92 13.34
C VAL A 13 28.42 -22.59 13.85
N ALA A 14 28.81 -22.15 15.06
CA ALA A 14 28.36 -20.86 15.60
C ALA A 14 28.84 -19.67 14.74
N ILE A 15 30.07 -19.72 14.23
CA ILE A 15 30.61 -18.69 13.32
C ILE A 15 29.83 -18.68 12.00
N ILE A 16 29.57 -19.85 11.41
CA ILE A 16 28.79 -19.95 10.17
C ILE A 16 27.37 -19.41 10.37
N LEU A 17 26.71 -19.77 11.46
CA LEU A 17 25.38 -19.25 11.79
C LEU A 17 25.40 -17.73 12.03
N GLY A 18 26.42 -17.22 12.72
CA GLY A 18 26.62 -15.78 12.92
C GLY A 18 26.82 -15.03 11.59
N ILE A 19 27.60 -15.60 10.67
CA ILE A 19 27.81 -15.07 9.32
C ILE A 19 26.49 -15.06 8.53
N ILE A 20 25.75 -16.17 8.53
CA ILE A 20 24.44 -16.26 7.87
C ILE A 20 23.47 -15.23 8.45
N PHE A 21 23.45 -15.05 9.77
CA PHE A 21 22.58 -14.07 10.44
C PHE A 21 23.01 -12.62 10.15
N TYR A 22 24.32 -12.36 10.07
CA TYR A 22 24.86 -11.04 9.71
C TYR A 22 24.52 -10.67 8.27
N PHE A 23 24.66 -11.60 7.32
CA PHE A 23 24.32 -11.37 5.92
C PHE A 23 22.80 -11.36 5.66
N ASN A 24 22.00 -12.12 6.42
CA ASN A 24 20.55 -12.13 6.28
C ASN A 24 19.83 -11.05 7.09
N GLY A 25 20.47 -10.48 8.12
CA GLY A 25 19.92 -9.42 8.98
C GLY A 25 19.75 -8.06 8.29
N PHE A 26 20.29 -7.91 7.07
CA PHE A 26 20.21 -6.70 6.26
C PHE A 26 19.16 -6.74 5.14
N LYS A 27 18.09 -7.54 5.28
CA LYS A 27 16.84 -7.26 4.57
C LYS A 27 15.95 -6.36 5.42
N ALA A 28 16.47 -5.19 5.79
CA ALA A 28 15.60 -4.08 6.13
C ALA A 28 14.87 -3.73 4.83
N GLU A 29 13.68 -4.30 4.63
CA GLU A 29 12.74 -3.88 3.61
C GLU A 29 12.19 -2.49 4.01
N ASN A 30 13.08 -1.51 4.09
CA ASN A 30 12.74 -0.10 4.10
C ASN A 30 12.34 0.27 2.68
N LYS A 31 11.18 -0.24 2.25
CA LYS A 31 10.52 0.31 1.09
C LYS A 31 9.85 1.59 1.58
N ASN A 32 10.16 2.72 0.97
CA ASN A 32 9.37 3.94 1.09
C ASN A 32 7.93 3.56 0.69
N VAL A 33 7.11 3.14 1.64
CA VAL A 33 5.73 2.74 1.39
C VAL A 33 4.82 3.92 1.71
N LEU A 34 3.81 4.12 0.88
CA LEU A 34 2.91 5.26 0.90
C LEU A 34 2.22 5.45 2.26
N LYS A 35 2.08 4.38 3.05
CA LYS A 35 1.64 4.41 4.45
C LYS A 35 2.38 5.44 5.33
N TYR A 36 3.69 5.57 5.15
CA TYR A 36 4.51 6.46 5.97
C TYR A 36 4.52 7.90 5.46
N THR A 37 4.11 8.12 4.20
CA THR A 37 4.13 9.43 3.54
C THR A 37 2.74 10.08 3.51
N ALA A 38 1.68 9.28 3.39
CA ALA A 38 0.29 9.76 3.38
C ALA A 38 -0.18 10.20 4.78
N GLY A 39 0.45 9.72 5.86
CA GLY A 39 0.18 10.18 7.22
C GLY A 39 -1.20 9.83 7.80
N CYS A 40 -2.04 9.07 7.08
CA CYS A 40 -3.38 8.69 7.50
C CYS A 40 -3.61 7.19 7.47
N SER A 41 -4.46 6.72 8.38
CA SER A 41 -4.96 5.35 8.46
C SER A 41 -6.49 5.40 8.41
N SER A 42 -7.10 4.88 7.34
CA SER A 42 -8.55 4.79 7.20
C SER A 42 -8.94 3.37 6.84
N GLU A 43 -10.03 2.85 7.44
CA GLU A 43 -10.57 1.53 7.13
C GLU A 43 -11.10 1.43 5.70
N LYS A 44 -11.37 2.58 5.07
CA LYS A 44 -11.79 2.67 3.66
C LYS A 44 -10.61 2.57 2.69
N ILE A 45 -9.36 2.68 3.16
CA ILE A 45 -8.17 2.54 2.30
C ILE A 45 -7.61 1.14 2.50
N ASP A 46 -7.63 0.34 1.43
CA ASP A 46 -7.09 -1.01 1.47
C ASP A 46 -5.56 -1.03 1.58
N ALA A 47 -5.01 -2.08 2.19
CA ALA A 47 -3.58 -2.28 2.35
C ALA A 47 -2.80 -2.25 1.02
N SER A 48 -3.45 -2.63 -0.09
CA SER A 48 -2.88 -2.55 -1.45
C SER A 48 -2.43 -1.14 -1.83
N VAL A 49 -3.16 -0.11 -1.42
CA VAL A 49 -2.82 1.31 -1.71
C VAL A 49 -1.59 1.72 -0.91
N TYR A 50 -1.52 1.29 0.35
CA TYR A 50 -0.40 1.56 1.24
C TYR A 50 0.90 0.89 0.83
N GLY A 51 0.82 -0.16 -0.01
CA GLY A 51 1.95 -0.87 -0.61
C GLY A 51 2.67 -0.12 -1.73
N LEU A 52 2.11 0.98 -2.22
CA LEU A 52 2.72 1.82 -3.25
C LEU A 52 3.97 2.54 -2.76
N ARG A 53 4.82 2.98 -3.69
CA ARG A 53 6.01 3.76 -3.35
C ARG A 53 5.62 5.13 -2.81
N GLY A 54 6.28 5.60 -1.75
CA GLY A 54 5.99 6.88 -1.10
C GLY A 54 6.33 8.13 -1.92
N ASP A 55 7.06 7.99 -3.03
CA ASP A 55 7.34 9.07 -3.99
C ASP A 55 6.25 9.21 -5.08
N THR A 56 5.17 8.42 -4.98
CA THR A 56 4.04 8.48 -5.90
C THR A 56 3.23 9.76 -5.67
N SER A 57 3.09 10.60 -6.71
CA SER A 57 2.25 11.80 -6.66
C SER A 57 0.79 11.54 -7.00
N ARG A 58 0.51 10.51 -7.80
CA ARG A 58 -0.84 10.10 -8.22
C ARG A 58 -1.01 8.60 -8.13
N ILE A 59 -2.13 8.19 -7.56
CA ILE A 59 -2.49 6.80 -7.30
C ILE A 59 -3.59 6.40 -8.27
N GLY A 60 -3.33 5.39 -9.10
CA GLY A 60 -4.37 4.72 -9.87
C GLY A 60 -5.02 3.63 -9.02
N ALA A 61 -6.25 3.82 -8.60
CA ALA A 61 -6.99 2.87 -7.76
C ALA A 61 -8.47 2.82 -8.14
N PHE A 62 -9.16 1.77 -7.70
CA PHE A 62 -10.61 1.72 -7.73
C PHE A 62 -11.18 2.45 -6.54
N ILE A 63 -12.22 3.25 -6.77
CA ILE A 63 -13.05 3.85 -5.72
C ILE A 63 -14.41 3.19 -5.76
N SER A 64 -14.86 2.67 -4.62
CA SER A 64 -16.23 2.23 -4.37
C SER A 64 -17.04 3.39 -3.80
N PHE A 65 -18.19 3.67 -4.40
CA PHE A 65 -19.06 4.77 -4.01
C PHE A 65 -20.28 4.30 -3.20
N ALA A 66 -20.78 5.18 -2.34
CA ALA A 66 -21.98 4.93 -1.56
C ALA A 66 -23.22 4.78 -2.46
N GLU A 67 -23.31 5.62 -3.49
CA GLU A 67 -24.43 5.75 -4.40
C GLU A 67 -23.95 6.01 -5.84
N VAL A 68 -24.63 5.40 -6.82
CA VAL A 68 -24.42 5.62 -8.25
C VAL A 68 -25.80 5.71 -8.93
N PRO A 69 -26.05 6.67 -9.83
CA PRO A 69 -25.11 7.65 -10.39
C PRO A 69 -24.65 8.72 -9.38
N LEU A 70 -23.42 9.20 -9.53
CA LEU A 70 -22.88 10.26 -8.68
C LEU A 70 -23.70 11.55 -8.85
N SER A 71 -24.07 12.17 -7.74
CA SER A 71 -24.68 13.50 -7.74
C SER A 71 -23.70 14.56 -8.23
N GLY A 72 -24.24 15.71 -8.68
CA GLY A 72 -23.42 16.84 -9.12
C GLY A 72 -22.46 17.33 -8.03
N ASP A 73 -22.92 17.36 -6.78
CA ASP A 73 -22.11 17.80 -5.63
C ASP A 73 -20.92 16.87 -5.37
N VAL A 74 -21.12 15.56 -5.50
CA VAL A 74 -20.01 14.58 -5.36
C VAL A 74 -18.99 14.76 -6.47
N ARG A 75 -19.43 14.98 -7.71
CA ARG A 75 -18.53 15.23 -8.85
C ARG A 75 -17.71 16.50 -8.66
N THR A 76 -18.32 17.57 -8.12
CA THR A 76 -17.62 18.81 -7.79
C THR A 76 -16.56 18.57 -6.71
N GLN A 77 -16.91 17.88 -5.62
CA GLN A 77 -15.96 17.58 -4.55
C GLN A 77 -14.78 16.72 -5.03
N LEU A 78 -15.02 15.74 -5.90
CA LEU A 78 -13.96 14.94 -6.51
C LEU A 78 -13.01 15.81 -7.36
N THR A 79 -13.59 16.74 -8.13
CA THR A 79 -12.82 17.69 -8.96
C THR A 79 -11.98 18.63 -8.10
N GLU A 80 -12.53 19.15 -7.00
CA GLU A 80 -11.82 20.01 -6.04
C GLU A 80 -10.65 19.28 -5.36
N LEU A 81 -10.80 17.97 -5.12
CA LEU A 81 -9.73 17.11 -4.61
C LEU A 81 -8.72 16.70 -5.69
N GLY A 82 -8.91 17.11 -6.95
CA GLY A 82 -8.06 16.75 -8.08
C GLY A 82 -8.16 15.28 -8.51
N VAL A 83 -9.22 14.59 -8.07
CA VAL A 83 -9.50 13.18 -8.38
C VAL A 83 -10.13 13.10 -9.77
N ALA A 84 -9.49 12.38 -10.68
CA ALA A 84 -9.99 12.18 -12.03
C ALA A 84 -10.58 10.78 -12.18
N LEU A 85 -11.87 10.68 -12.45
CA LEU A 85 -12.54 9.40 -12.72
C LEU A 85 -12.42 9.03 -14.20
N LYS A 86 -12.15 7.76 -14.47
CA LYS A 86 -12.24 7.18 -15.81
C LYS A 86 -13.66 6.70 -16.05
N GLU A 87 -14.48 7.54 -16.64
CA GLU A 87 -15.92 7.31 -16.85
C GLU A 87 -16.24 6.10 -17.74
N ASP A 88 -15.27 5.55 -18.46
CA ASP A 88 -15.41 4.32 -19.25
C ASP A 88 -15.13 3.04 -18.45
N THR A 89 -14.74 3.17 -17.17
CA THR A 89 -14.31 2.05 -16.31
C THR A 89 -15.31 1.71 -15.20
N TRP A 90 -16.53 2.24 -15.28
CA TRP A 90 -17.56 1.93 -14.29
C TRP A 90 -17.91 0.45 -14.29
N ILE A 91 -17.84 -0.16 -13.12
CA ILE A 91 -18.28 -1.52 -12.85
C ILE A 91 -19.17 -1.44 -11.61
N PHE A 92 -20.49 -1.52 -11.78
CA PHE A 92 -21.47 -1.32 -10.71
C PHE A 92 -21.26 0.01 -9.95
N ASP A 93 -20.87 -0.04 -8.68
CA ASP A 93 -20.58 1.10 -7.81
C ASP A 93 -19.08 1.44 -7.72
N TYR A 94 -18.26 0.87 -8.59
CA TYR A 94 -16.82 1.08 -8.65
C TYR A 94 -16.40 1.81 -9.93
N ALA A 95 -15.40 2.70 -9.82
CA ALA A 95 -14.72 3.29 -10.98
C ALA A 95 -13.21 3.40 -10.74
N ILE A 96 -12.43 3.34 -11.81
CA ILE A 96 -11.00 3.64 -11.74
C ILE A 96 -10.82 5.15 -11.63
N ALA A 97 -9.99 5.57 -10.70
CA ALA A 97 -9.66 6.95 -10.43
C ALA A 97 -8.16 7.17 -10.37
N GLU A 98 -7.73 8.37 -10.79
CA GLU A 98 -6.41 8.91 -10.49
C GLU A 98 -6.54 9.89 -9.33
N ILE A 99 -5.99 9.51 -8.18
CA ILE A 99 -6.11 10.22 -6.90
C ILE A 99 -4.77 10.88 -6.57
N PRO A 100 -4.69 12.20 -6.37
CA PRO A 100 -3.49 12.83 -5.83
C PRO A 100 -3.17 12.28 -4.44
N THR A 101 -1.92 11.95 -4.17
CA THR A 101 -1.52 11.33 -2.89
C THR A 101 -1.87 12.20 -1.70
N GLU A 102 -1.75 13.52 -1.82
CA GLU A 102 -2.15 14.49 -0.79
C GLU A 102 -3.66 14.49 -0.50
N SER A 103 -4.48 14.13 -1.48
CA SER A 103 -5.95 14.12 -1.38
C SER A 103 -6.51 12.78 -0.91
N LEU A 104 -5.70 11.71 -0.89
CA LEU A 104 -6.14 10.35 -0.58
C LEU A 104 -6.86 10.27 0.77
N CYS A 105 -6.28 10.89 1.80
CA CYS A 105 -6.83 10.86 3.15
C CYS A 105 -8.16 11.60 3.24
N ILE A 106 -8.21 12.81 2.68
CA ILE A 106 -9.41 13.64 2.66
C ILE A 106 -10.53 12.94 1.88
N LEU A 107 -10.19 12.27 0.77
CA LEU A 107 -11.13 11.47 -0.01
C LEU A 107 -11.70 10.31 0.81
N ALA A 108 -10.86 9.58 1.54
CA ALA A 108 -11.30 8.45 2.36
C ALA A 108 -12.21 8.89 3.53
N GLU A 109 -12.09 10.12 4.03
CA GLU A 109 -12.99 10.66 5.06
C GLU A 109 -14.40 10.99 4.53
N ARG A 110 -14.60 11.05 3.22
CA ARG A 110 -15.91 11.39 2.64
C ARG A 110 -16.91 10.25 2.78
N ASP A 111 -18.14 10.58 3.16
CA ASP A 111 -19.23 9.62 3.35
C ASP A 111 -19.65 8.93 2.05
N PHE A 112 -19.50 9.61 0.91
CA PHE A 112 -19.80 9.03 -0.40
C PHE A 112 -18.77 8.00 -0.87
N VAL A 113 -17.63 7.85 -0.18
CA VAL A 113 -16.62 6.83 -0.46
C VAL A 113 -16.78 5.66 0.51
N LYS A 114 -17.01 4.46 -0.04
CA LYS A 114 -17.05 3.20 0.71
C LYS A 114 -15.68 2.55 0.82
N GLY A 115 -14.84 2.66 -0.21
CA GLY A 115 -13.55 2.00 -0.24
C GLY A 115 -12.65 2.45 -1.38
N ILE A 116 -11.33 2.33 -1.20
CA ILE A 116 -10.29 2.65 -2.16
C ILE A 116 -9.29 1.49 -2.17
N PHE A 117 -9.09 0.84 -3.32
CA PHE A 117 -8.24 -0.35 -3.41
C PHE A 117 -7.57 -0.51 -4.78
N ILE A 118 -6.48 -1.26 -4.83
CA ILE A 118 -5.81 -1.66 -6.07
C ILE A 118 -5.99 -3.18 -6.21
N PRO A 119 -6.66 -3.68 -7.27
CA PRO A 119 -6.84 -5.11 -7.45
C PRO A 119 -5.47 -5.78 -7.59
N GLN A 120 -5.28 -6.87 -6.86
CA GLN A 120 -4.06 -7.65 -6.98
C GLN A 120 -4.10 -8.45 -8.28
N THR A 121 -3.11 -8.23 -9.14
CA THR A 121 -2.85 -9.14 -10.25
C THR A 121 -2.16 -10.36 -9.67
N ASN A 122 -2.86 -11.49 -9.59
CA ASN A 122 -2.23 -12.78 -9.31
C ASN A 122 -1.31 -13.11 -10.50
N ASN A 123 0.00 -12.96 -10.31
CA ASN A 123 1.03 -13.51 -11.19
C ASN A 123 1.42 -14.91 -10.72
#